data_AF-A0A0G2EUX3-F1
#
_entry.id   AF-A0A0G2EUX3-F1
#
_cell.length_a   1.000
_cell.length_b   1.000
_cell.length_c   1.000
_cell.angle_alpha   90.00
_cell.angle_beta   90.00
_cell.angle_gamma   90.00
#
_symmetry.space_group_name_H-M   'P 1'
#
loop_
_entity.id
_entity.type
_entity.pdbx_description
1 polymer ?
#
loop_
_entity_poly.entity_id
_entity_poly.type
_entity_poly.pdbx_seq_one_letter_code
_entity_poly.pdbx_strand_id
1 'polypeptide(L)'
;MAVPPKLAGTILPIALNKPHAKHTVELYVDYVCPFSAKLFKTIFHTVLPKISNSQHYTNNLQIILRPQIQSWHPTSTLTTESALAILKVAPDSFWQYSAALFDKQKEYFDIPTVNETRNDTYKRLAKLAKESVGANEEELYDLLKIPEKGDEGALNAGNGVTNDIKRIVKVWSHDRRGLDALEAVMVR
;
A
#
# COMPACT_ATOMS: atom_id res chain seq x y z
N MET A 1 16.94 -5.38 -4.92
CA MET A 1 16.95 -4.65 -3.62
C MET A 1 16.21 -5.48 -2.61
N ALA A 2 16.74 -5.65 -1.40
CA ALA A 2 16.07 -6.48 -0.39
C ALA A 2 14.78 -5.79 0.10
N VAL A 3 13.63 -6.44 -0.09
CA VAL A 3 12.38 -6.03 0.59
C VAL A 3 12.48 -6.52 2.03
N PRO A 4 12.22 -5.66 3.03
CA PRO A 4 12.26 -6.11 4.40
C PRO A 4 11.21 -7.18 4.71
N PRO A 5 11.46 -8.12 5.65
CA PRO A 5 10.51 -9.21 5.94
C PRO A 5 9.09 -8.74 6.25
N LYS A 6 8.94 -7.66 7.05
CA LYS A 6 7.64 -7.07 7.38
C LYS A 6 6.88 -6.43 6.20
N LEU A 7 7.52 -6.29 5.04
CA LEU A 7 6.93 -5.78 3.81
C LEU A 7 6.87 -6.87 2.72
N ALA A 8 7.10 -8.14 3.06
CA ALA A 8 7.14 -9.22 2.07
C ALA A 8 5.84 -9.35 1.27
N GLY A 9 4.68 -9.06 1.87
CA GLY A 9 3.38 -9.07 1.18
C GLY A 9 3.24 -8.02 0.08
N THR A 10 4.14 -7.02 0.00
CA THR A 10 4.16 -6.09 -1.14
C THR A 10 4.83 -6.66 -2.38
N ILE A 11 5.52 -7.80 -2.25
CA ILE A 11 5.97 -8.60 -3.38
C ILE A 11 4.77 -9.38 -3.90
N LEU A 12 4.57 -9.36 -5.21
CA LEU A 12 3.46 -10.05 -5.83
C LEU A 12 3.60 -11.58 -5.69
N PRO A 13 2.56 -12.32 -5.23
CA PRO A 13 2.64 -13.75 -4.96
C PRO A 13 2.95 -14.66 -6.16
N ILE A 14 2.88 -14.14 -7.39
CA ILE A 14 3.24 -14.88 -8.63
C ILE A 14 4.73 -15.30 -8.61
N ALA A 15 5.55 -14.59 -7.84
CA ALA A 15 6.98 -14.76 -7.74
C ALA A 15 7.43 -14.96 -6.28
N LEU A 16 6.85 -15.92 -5.55
CA LEU A 16 7.28 -16.28 -4.19
C LEU A 16 8.82 -16.38 -4.12
N ASN A 17 9.43 -15.36 -3.52
CA ASN A 17 10.82 -15.23 -3.09
C ASN A 17 11.80 -16.17 -3.80
N LYS A 18 12.01 -15.98 -5.11
CA LYS A 18 13.17 -16.57 -5.76
C LYS A 18 14.34 -15.62 -5.55
N PRO A 19 15.38 -16.00 -4.79
CA PRO A 19 16.56 -15.14 -4.54
C PRO A 19 17.34 -14.77 -5.82
N HIS A 20 16.91 -15.27 -7.00
CA HIS A 20 17.56 -15.11 -8.30
C HIS A 20 16.62 -14.59 -9.40
N ALA A 21 15.53 -13.86 -9.06
CA ALA A 21 14.78 -13.14 -10.09
C ALA A 21 15.74 -12.19 -10.85
N LYS A 22 15.84 -12.36 -12.16
CA LYS A 22 16.77 -11.61 -13.00
C LYS A 22 16.34 -10.15 -13.19
N HIS A 23 15.04 -9.89 -13.09
CA HIS A 23 14.45 -8.58 -13.28
C HIS A 23 13.51 -8.22 -12.14
N THR A 24 13.60 -7.00 -11.65
CA THR A 24 12.67 -6.45 -10.66
C THR A 24 11.94 -5.25 -11.24
N VAL A 25 10.61 -5.31 -11.23
CA VAL A 25 9.73 -4.18 -11.54
C VAL A 25 9.18 -3.63 -10.23
N GLU A 26 9.47 -2.37 -9.95
CA GLU A 26 8.96 -1.65 -8.79
C GLU A 26 7.89 -0.64 -9.23
N LEU A 27 6.71 -0.74 -8.64
CA LEU A 27 5.56 0.11 -8.93
C LEU A 27 5.39 1.11 -7.78
N TYR A 28 5.72 2.38 -8.01
CA TYR A 28 5.50 3.45 -7.05
C TYR A 28 4.10 4.03 -7.25
N VAL A 29 3.21 3.83 -6.28
CA VAL A 29 1.78 4.13 -6.42
C VAL A 29 1.20 4.80 -5.18
N ASP A 30 0.36 5.79 -5.39
CA ASP A 30 -0.43 6.45 -4.34
C ASP A 30 -1.91 6.03 -4.48
N TYR A 31 -2.54 5.60 -3.38
CA TYR A 31 -3.91 5.09 -3.38
C TYR A 31 -4.99 6.14 -3.69
N VAL A 32 -4.67 7.44 -3.59
CA VAL A 32 -5.57 8.55 -3.96
C VAL A 32 -5.12 9.27 -5.23
N CYS A 33 -4.13 8.75 -5.96
CA CYS A 33 -3.77 9.25 -7.28
C CYS A 33 -4.52 8.51 -8.42
N PRO A 34 -5.22 9.21 -9.33
CA PRO A 34 -5.91 8.58 -10.46
C PRO A 34 -4.96 7.92 -11.48
N PHE A 35 -3.74 8.44 -11.65
CA PHE A 35 -2.73 7.83 -12.53
C PHE A 35 -2.16 6.54 -11.94
N SER A 36 -1.97 6.51 -10.62
CA SER A 36 -1.60 5.30 -9.88
C SER A 36 -2.66 4.21 -10.01
N ALA A 37 -3.95 4.56 -9.95
CA ALA A 37 -5.03 3.62 -10.18
C ALA A 37 -4.99 3.05 -11.62
N LYS A 38 -4.77 3.90 -12.63
CA LYS A 38 -4.63 3.45 -14.03
C LYS A 38 -3.45 2.50 -14.19
N LEU A 39 -2.29 2.82 -13.62
CA LEU A 39 -1.10 1.97 -13.64
C LEU A 39 -1.37 0.63 -12.95
N PHE A 40 -1.85 0.65 -11.70
CA PHE A 40 -2.12 -0.56 -10.93
C PHE A 40 -3.13 -1.45 -11.64
N LYS A 41 -4.27 -0.91 -12.10
CA LYS A 41 -5.32 -1.70 -12.78
C LYS A 41 -4.80 -2.33 -14.07
N THR A 42 -3.94 -1.62 -14.82
CA THR A 42 -3.30 -2.17 -16.02
C THR A 42 -2.40 -3.35 -15.67
N ILE A 43 -1.55 -3.20 -14.65
CA ILE A 43 -0.71 -4.30 -14.20
C ILE A 43 -1.59 -5.46 -13.73
N PHE A 44 -2.45 -5.21 -12.76
CA PHE A 44 -3.21 -6.21 -12.03
C PHE A 44 -4.19 -7.01 -12.91
N HIS A 45 -4.94 -6.34 -13.78
CA HIS A 45 -5.96 -7.01 -14.60
C HIS A 45 -5.47 -7.41 -15.99
N THR A 46 -4.47 -6.74 -16.56
CA THR A 46 -4.05 -6.98 -17.95
C THR A 46 -2.69 -7.66 -18.04
N VAL A 47 -1.70 -7.22 -17.26
CA VAL A 47 -0.34 -7.77 -17.33
C VAL A 47 -0.23 -9.06 -16.54
N LEU A 48 -0.73 -9.10 -15.30
CA LEU A 48 -0.59 -10.28 -14.43
C LEU A 48 -1.15 -11.56 -15.05
N PRO A 49 -2.36 -11.59 -15.65
CA PRO A 49 -2.86 -12.83 -16.26
C PRO A 49 -1.99 -13.32 -17.43
N LYS A 50 -1.34 -12.41 -18.16
CA LYS A 50 -0.46 -12.76 -19.28
C LYS A 50 0.87 -13.33 -18.81
N ILE A 51 1.45 -12.77 -17.76
CA ILE A 51 2.77 -13.22 -17.26
C ILE A 51 2.65 -14.45 -16.34
N SER A 52 1.53 -14.62 -15.64
CA SER A 52 1.32 -15.76 -14.73
C SER A 52 1.31 -17.11 -15.45
N ASN A 53 0.88 -17.11 -16.72
CA ASN A 53 0.84 -18.32 -17.56
C ASN A 53 2.16 -18.61 -18.28
N SER A 54 3.21 -17.82 -18.03
CA SER A 54 4.51 -17.95 -18.71
C SER A 54 5.60 -18.37 -17.72
N GLN A 55 6.09 -19.59 -17.88
CA GLN A 55 7.20 -20.13 -17.10
C GLN A 55 8.48 -19.27 -17.21
N HIS A 56 8.64 -18.53 -18.32
CA HIS A 56 9.75 -17.60 -18.46
C HIS A 56 9.64 -16.44 -17.45
N TYR A 57 8.47 -15.81 -17.37
CA TYR A 57 8.29 -14.65 -16.49
C TYR A 57 8.22 -15.05 -15.02
N THR A 58 7.50 -16.12 -14.67
CA THR A 58 7.39 -16.59 -13.27
C THR A 58 8.74 -16.97 -12.65
N ASN A 59 9.74 -17.33 -13.47
CA ASN A 59 11.09 -17.65 -13.01
C ASN A 59 12.07 -16.47 -12.96
N ASN A 60 11.82 -15.42 -13.73
CA ASN A 60 12.81 -14.35 -13.95
C ASN A 60 12.34 -12.97 -13.49
N LEU A 61 11.04 -12.76 -13.24
CA LEU A 61 10.46 -11.47 -12.93
C LEU A 61 9.92 -11.43 -11.50
N GLN A 62 10.30 -10.38 -10.78
CA GLN A 62 9.69 -9.99 -9.51
C GLN A 62 8.97 -8.65 -9.68
N ILE A 63 7.76 -8.55 -9.14
CA ILE A 63 7.00 -7.30 -9.09
C ILE A 63 6.81 -6.89 -7.63
N ILE A 64 7.14 -5.64 -7.31
CA ILE A 64 7.03 -5.07 -5.97
C ILE A 64 6.13 -3.84 -6.05
N LEU A 65 5.07 -3.83 -5.26
CA LEU A 65 4.30 -2.61 -5.02
C LEU A 65 4.99 -1.80 -3.94
N ARG A 66 5.26 -0.53 -4.26
CA ARG A 66 5.83 0.48 -3.38
C ARG A 66 4.73 1.53 -3.20
N PRO A 67 3.95 1.51 -2.11
CA PRO A 67 3.08 2.64 -1.82
C PRO A 67 3.85 3.97 -1.91
N GLN A 68 3.20 5.10 -2.09
CA GLN A 68 3.87 6.39 -2.12
C GLN A 68 2.87 7.40 -1.63
N ILE A 69 3.30 8.25 -0.70
CA ILE A 69 2.43 9.28 -0.14
C ILE A 69 2.61 10.58 -0.91
N GLN A 70 1.52 11.14 -1.41
CA GLN A 70 1.36 12.50 -1.91
C GLN A 70 0.89 13.40 -0.77
N SER A 71 1.82 14.14 -0.16
CA SER A 71 1.57 14.89 1.07
C SER A 71 0.55 16.03 0.94
N TRP A 72 0.15 16.39 -0.29
CA TRP A 72 -0.89 17.38 -0.56
C TRP A 72 -2.31 16.81 -0.55
N HIS A 73 -2.47 15.47 -0.52
CA HIS A 73 -3.74 14.79 -0.32
C HIS A 73 -3.72 14.09 1.05
N PRO A 74 -4.36 14.63 2.11
CA PRO A 74 -4.25 14.10 3.47
C PRO A 74 -4.58 12.60 3.60
N THR A 75 -5.58 12.14 2.84
CA THR A 75 -6.05 10.75 2.82
C THR A 75 -5.07 9.77 2.18
N SER A 76 -4.07 10.25 1.43
CA SER A 76 -2.97 9.43 0.92
C SER A 76 -2.24 8.69 2.05
N THR A 77 -1.99 9.38 3.16
CA THR A 77 -1.35 8.77 4.33
C THR A 77 -2.27 7.73 4.95
N LEU A 78 -3.56 8.04 5.12
CA LEU A 78 -4.53 7.18 5.81
C LEU A 78 -4.77 5.86 5.05
N THR A 79 -4.94 5.96 3.73
CA THR A 79 -5.09 4.80 2.85
C THR A 79 -3.82 3.94 2.84
N THR A 80 -2.64 4.56 2.79
CA THR A 80 -1.34 3.87 2.88
C THR A 80 -1.17 3.15 4.22
N GLU A 81 -1.50 3.80 5.35
CA GLU A 81 -1.47 3.19 6.68
C GLU A 81 -2.36 1.95 6.74
N SER A 82 -3.58 2.01 6.17
CA SER A 82 -4.46 0.83 6.13
C SER A 82 -3.87 -0.32 5.31
N ALA A 83 -3.21 -0.04 4.18
CA ALA A 83 -2.55 -1.06 3.38
C ALA A 83 -1.36 -1.70 4.13
N LEU A 84 -0.63 -0.94 4.92
CA LEU A 84 0.44 -1.49 5.76
C LEU A 84 -0.10 -2.27 6.97
N ALA A 85 -1.27 -1.88 7.50
CA ALA A 85 -1.93 -2.63 8.57
C ALA A 85 -2.34 -4.04 8.08
N ILE A 86 -2.78 -4.16 6.82
CA ILE A 86 -3.05 -5.46 6.19
C ILE A 86 -1.83 -6.39 6.21
N LEU A 87 -0.61 -5.87 6.06
CA LEU A 87 0.60 -6.70 6.15
C LEU A 87 0.78 -7.34 7.54
N LYS A 88 0.10 -6.83 8.58
CA LYS A 88 0.13 -7.38 9.93
C LYS A 88 -1.01 -8.34 10.19
N VAL A 89 -2.22 -8.01 9.72
CA VAL A 89 -3.44 -8.79 10.04
C VAL A 89 -3.80 -9.84 9.00
N ALA A 90 -3.44 -9.62 7.73
CA ALA A 90 -3.77 -10.49 6.60
C ALA A 90 -2.72 -10.33 5.47
N PRO A 91 -1.46 -10.74 5.69
CA PRO A 91 -0.34 -10.43 4.80
C PRO A 91 -0.52 -10.90 3.35
N ASP A 92 -1.21 -12.02 3.14
CA ASP A 92 -1.48 -12.59 1.82
C ASP A 92 -2.55 -11.81 1.03
N SER A 93 -3.29 -10.92 1.69
CA SER A 93 -4.39 -10.14 1.11
C SER A 93 -3.98 -8.74 0.64
N PHE A 94 -2.69 -8.36 0.79
CA PHE A 94 -2.22 -7.01 0.50
C PHE A 94 -2.57 -6.51 -0.91
N TRP A 95 -2.38 -7.35 -1.93
CA TRP A 95 -2.62 -6.97 -3.32
C TRP A 95 -4.10 -6.85 -3.65
N GLN A 96 -4.92 -7.77 -3.14
CA GLN A 96 -6.37 -7.74 -3.30
C GLN A 96 -6.97 -6.53 -2.57
N TYR A 97 -6.48 -6.21 -1.37
CA TYR A 97 -6.89 -5.01 -0.66
C TYR A 97 -6.43 -3.72 -1.38
N SER A 98 -5.22 -3.72 -1.96
CA SER A 98 -4.74 -2.62 -2.81
C SER A 98 -5.67 -2.41 -4.01
N ALA A 99 -6.14 -3.49 -4.65
CA ALA A 99 -7.14 -3.40 -5.71
C ALA A 99 -8.45 -2.79 -5.21
N ALA A 100 -8.94 -3.20 -4.04
CA ALA A 100 -10.14 -2.65 -3.43
C ALA A 100 -10.01 -1.15 -3.10
N LEU A 101 -8.86 -0.70 -2.59
CA LEU A 101 -8.56 0.72 -2.39
C LEU A 101 -8.64 1.49 -3.71
N PHE A 102 -8.07 0.97 -4.81
CA PHE A 102 -8.16 1.61 -6.11
C PHE A 102 -9.56 1.57 -6.73
N ASP A 103 -10.38 0.57 -6.40
CA ASP A 103 -11.77 0.50 -6.84
C ASP A 103 -12.67 1.49 -6.09
N LYS A 104 -12.39 1.73 -4.80
CA LYS A 104 -13.09 2.70 -3.97
C LYS A 104 -12.41 4.07 -3.88
N GLN A 105 -11.35 4.27 -4.65
CA GLN A 105 -10.45 5.43 -4.58
C GLN A 105 -11.17 6.78 -4.52
N LYS A 106 -12.21 6.98 -5.35
CA LYS A 106 -12.95 8.24 -5.42
C LYS A 106 -13.57 8.63 -4.08
N GLU A 107 -13.94 7.66 -3.25
CA GLU A 107 -14.54 7.91 -1.94
C GLU A 107 -13.54 8.44 -0.89
N TYR A 108 -12.24 8.42 -1.22
CA TYR A 108 -11.14 8.86 -0.37
C TYR A 108 -10.39 10.08 -0.94
N PHE A 109 -10.94 10.73 -1.97
CA PHE A 109 -10.41 12.01 -2.47
C PHE A 109 -10.75 13.16 -1.53
N ASP A 110 -10.06 14.30 -1.70
CA ASP A 110 -10.18 15.46 -0.81
C ASP A 110 -11.62 15.94 -0.63
N ILE A 111 -12.39 16.05 -1.72
CA ILE A 111 -13.77 16.57 -1.66
C ILE A 111 -14.68 15.66 -0.82
N PRO A 112 -14.78 14.33 -1.08
CA PRO A 112 -15.57 13.43 -0.25
C PRO A 112 -15.17 13.35 1.22
N THR A 113 -13.89 13.57 1.56
CA THR A 113 -13.40 13.42 2.94
C THR A 113 -13.21 14.74 3.67
N VAL A 114 -13.57 15.88 3.07
CA VAL A 114 -13.27 17.22 3.62
C VAL A 114 -13.80 17.46 5.04
N ASN A 115 -14.94 16.86 5.38
CA ASN A 115 -15.59 16.99 6.68
C ASN A 115 -15.44 15.72 7.55
N GLU A 116 -14.62 14.77 7.13
CA GLU A 116 -14.45 13.49 7.81
C GLU A 116 -13.29 13.56 8.82
N THR A 117 -13.50 13.01 10.02
CA THR A 117 -12.42 12.91 10.99
C THR A 117 -11.47 11.77 10.62
N ARG A 118 -10.19 11.88 11.01
CA ARG A 118 -9.18 10.84 10.75
C ARG A 118 -9.62 9.44 11.20
N ASN A 119 -10.22 9.34 12.40
CA ASN A 119 -10.64 8.07 12.95
C ASN A 119 -11.89 7.51 12.25
N ASP A 120 -12.76 8.34 11.69
CA ASP A 120 -13.90 7.87 10.89
C ASP A 120 -13.43 7.30 9.55
N THR A 121 -12.44 7.94 8.91
CA THR A 121 -11.81 7.38 7.71
C THR A 121 -11.18 6.01 8.00
N TYR A 122 -10.51 5.84 9.14
CA TYR A 122 -9.97 4.52 9.52
C TYR A 122 -11.04 3.46 9.77
N LYS A 123 -12.20 3.82 10.35
CA LYS A 123 -13.33 2.88 10.47
C LYS A 123 -13.80 2.41 9.10
N ARG A 124 -13.93 3.33 8.13
CA ARG A 124 -14.32 2.98 6.74
C ARG A 124 -13.28 2.09 6.06
N LEU A 125 -11.99 2.37 6.26
CA LEU A 125 -10.90 1.55 5.71
C LEU A 125 -10.88 0.13 6.32
N ALA A 126 -11.09 0.01 7.63
CA ALA A 126 -11.21 -1.28 8.30
C ALA A 126 -12.42 -2.09 7.80
N LYS A 127 -13.56 -1.43 7.62
CA LYS A 127 -14.75 -2.04 7.03
C LYS A 127 -14.49 -2.49 5.59
N LEU A 128 -13.85 -1.66 4.77
CA LEU A 128 -13.46 -2.04 3.39
C LEU A 128 -12.55 -3.27 3.38
N ALA A 129 -11.60 -3.37 4.30
CA ALA A 129 -10.72 -4.53 4.41
C ALA A 129 -11.48 -5.82 4.72
N LYS A 130 -12.44 -5.78 5.65
CA LYS A 130 -13.31 -6.92 5.92
C LYS A 130 -14.17 -7.30 4.72
N GLU A 131 -14.82 -6.32 4.09
CA GLU A 131 -15.73 -6.56 2.96
C GLU A 131 -14.99 -7.07 1.71
N SER A 132 -13.76 -6.62 1.47
CA SER A 132 -13.01 -6.95 0.25
C SER A 132 -12.13 -8.20 0.39
N VAL A 133 -11.53 -8.42 1.56
CA VAL A 133 -10.53 -9.50 1.75
C VAL A 133 -10.76 -10.33 3.02
N GLY A 134 -11.86 -10.12 3.73
CA GLY A 134 -12.19 -10.90 4.93
C GLY A 134 -11.27 -10.65 6.13
N ALA A 135 -10.53 -9.53 6.15
CA ALA A 135 -9.65 -9.19 7.27
C ALA A 135 -10.45 -8.89 8.54
N ASN A 136 -9.81 -9.07 9.70
CA ASN A 136 -10.39 -8.70 10.99
C ASN A 136 -10.50 -7.17 11.11
N GLU A 137 -11.74 -6.66 10.99
CA GLU A 137 -12.05 -5.22 11.05
C GLU A 137 -11.63 -4.57 12.37
N GLU A 138 -11.87 -5.24 13.50
CA GLU A 138 -11.57 -4.71 14.83
C GLU A 138 -10.05 -4.60 15.03
N GLU A 139 -9.32 -5.68 14.74
CA GLU A 139 -7.86 -5.71 14.85
C GLU A 139 -7.19 -4.68 13.94
N LEU A 140 -7.68 -4.52 12.71
CA LEU A 140 -7.17 -3.53 11.77
C LEU A 140 -7.48 -2.11 12.25
N TYR A 141 -8.70 -1.84 12.71
CA TYR A 141 -9.06 -0.54 13.26
C TYR A 141 -8.22 -0.18 14.48
N ASP A 142 -7.96 -1.14 15.37
CA ASP A 142 -7.11 -0.97 16.55
C ASP A 142 -5.66 -0.62 16.19
N LEU A 143 -5.14 -1.14 15.08
CA LEU A 143 -3.84 -0.74 14.55
C LEU A 143 -3.81 0.68 13.98
N LEU A 144 -4.95 1.22 13.55
CA LEU A 144 -5.02 2.50 12.83
C LEU A 144 -5.46 3.68 13.70
N LYS A 145 -6.39 3.45 14.63
CA LYS A 145 -7.03 4.52 15.40
C LYS A 145 -6.00 5.36 16.15
N ILE A 146 -6.21 6.67 16.14
CA ILE A 146 -5.47 7.60 16.98
C ILE A 146 -6.20 7.71 18.31
N PRO A 147 -5.51 7.50 19.45
CA PRO A 147 -6.13 7.63 20.75
C PRO A 147 -6.56 9.08 21.01
N GLU A 148 -7.70 9.26 21.65
CA GLU A 148 -8.21 10.60 22.03
C GLU A 148 -7.38 11.26 23.14
N LYS A 149 -6.66 10.45 23.91
CA LYS A 149 -5.79 10.89 25.00
C LYS A 149 -4.44 10.20 24.87
N GLY A 150 -3.36 10.97 24.94
CA GLY A 150 -2.01 10.44 25.08
C GLY A 150 -1.55 10.43 26.53
N ASP A 151 -0.41 9.81 26.79
CA ASP A 151 0.33 9.97 28.05
C ASP A 151 0.73 11.45 28.25
N GLU A 152 1.09 11.84 29.47
CA GLU A 152 1.46 13.23 29.78
C GLU A 152 2.54 13.76 28.81
N GLY A 153 2.20 14.80 28.05
CA GLY A 153 3.07 15.43 27.05
C GLY A 153 3.12 14.74 25.67
N ALA A 154 2.53 13.56 25.50
CA ALA A 154 2.56 12.79 24.25
C ALA A 154 1.40 13.18 23.30
N LEU A 155 1.51 14.34 22.63
CA LEU A 155 0.50 14.82 21.67
C LEU A 155 0.60 14.18 20.28
N ASN A 156 1.71 13.52 19.95
CA ASN A 156 1.98 12.87 18.65
C ASN A 156 2.10 11.35 18.79
N ALA A 157 1.03 10.69 19.22
CA ALA A 157 1.04 9.24 19.48
C ALA A 157 1.27 8.38 18.22
N GLY A 158 0.77 8.83 17.05
CA GLY A 158 0.73 8.00 15.85
C GLY A 158 -0.20 6.79 16.03
N ASN A 159 0.04 5.75 15.24
CA ASN A 159 -0.71 4.49 15.24
C ASN A 159 0.22 3.27 15.12
N GLY A 160 -0.36 2.07 15.14
CA GLY A 160 0.35 0.79 15.10
C GLY A 160 1.21 0.55 13.86
N VAL A 161 1.10 1.37 12.81
CA VAL A 161 1.89 1.26 11.56
C VAL A 161 2.78 2.48 11.29
N THR A 162 2.86 3.44 12.21
CA THR A 162 3.65 4.67 12.03
C THR A 162 5.14 4.39 11.76
N ASN A 163 5.73 3.39 12.40
CA ASN A 163 7.12 3.00 12.15
C ASN A 163 7.32 2.34 10.78
N ASP A 164 6.27 1.76 10.20
CA ASP A 164 6.29 1.23 8.85
C ASP A 164 6.25 2.37 7.83
N ILE A 165 5.37 3.36 8.04
CA ILE A 165 5.32 4.60 7.24
C ILE A 165 6.69 5.31 7.25
N LYS A 166 7.29 5.54 8.42
CA LYS A 166 8.62 6.16 8.52
C LYS A 166 9.66 5.42 7.69
N ARG A 167 9.61 4.08 7.74
CA ARG A 167 10.57 3.24 7.00
C ARG A 167 10.36 3.38 5.51
N ILE A 168 9.14 3.26 5.01
CA ILE A 168 8.89 3.26 3.58
C ILE A 168 9.17 4.63 2.96
N VAL A 169 8.79 5.72 3.64
CA VAL A 169 9.10 7.08 3.20
C VAL A 169 10.63 7.27 3.08
N LYS A 170 11.40 6.77 4.04
CA LYS A 170 12.87 6.83 4.00
C LYS A 170 13.48 5.97 2.89
N VAL A 171 13.05 4.72 2.75
CA VAL A 171 13.66 3.78 1.78
C VAL A 171 13.32 4.19 0.35
N TRP A 172 12.05 4.50 0.08
CA TRP A 172 11.60 4.81 -1.28
C TRP A 172 12.05 6.18 -1.78
N SER A 173 12.30 7.14 -0.89
CA SER A 173 12.95 8.39 -1.27
C SER A 173 14.40 8.18 -1.72
N HIS A 174 15.14 7.27 -1.09
CA HIS A 174 16.49 6.92 -1.52
C HIS A 174 16.48 6.14 -2.85
N ASP A 175 15.53 5.23 -3.02
CA ASP A 175 15.49 4.32 -4.17
C ASP A 175 15.05 4.98 -5.47
N ARG A 176 14.31 6.09 -5.38
CA ARG A 176 13.77 6.84 -6.52
C ARG A 176 14.78 7.68 -7.31
N ARG A 177 16.08 7.67 -6.96
CA ARG A 177 17.23 8.30 -7.68
C ARG A 177 16.85 9.18 -8.88
N GLY A 178 16.38 10.41 -8.63
CA GLY A 178 16.14 11.42 -9.67
C GLY A 178 14.83 11.32 -10.45
N LEU A 179 13.86 10.53 -9.97
CA LEU A 179 12.50 10.56 -10.51
C LEU A 179 11.76 11.79 -9.97
N ASP A 180 11.51 12.76 -10.84
CA ASP A 180 10.70 13.95 -10.54
C ASP A 180 9.19 13.62 -10.45
N ALA A 181 8.77 12.50 -11.04
CA ALA A 181 7.41 11.98 -10.96
C ALA A 181 7.23 11.09 -9.71
N LEU A 182 6.16 11.32 -8.94
CA LEU A 182 5.87 10.52 -7.76
C LEU A 182 5.36 9.12 -8.12
N GLU A 183 4.65 9.00 -9.25
CA GLU A 183 4.28 7.74 -9.87
C GLU A 183 5.37 7.30 -10.84
N ALA A 184 5.90 6.10 -10.64
CA ALA A 184 6.96 5.59 -11.47
C ALA A 184 6.91 4.07 -11.57
N VAL A 185 7.33 3.58 -12.73
CA VAL A 185 7.72 2.18 -12.91
C VAL A 185 9.22 2.17 -13.05
N MET A 186 9.90 1.47 -12.14
CA MET A 186 11.34 1.28 -12.23
C MET A 186 11.63 -0.18 -12.54
N VAL A 187 12.39 -0.42 -13.61
CA VAL A 187 12.85 -1.75 -14.00
C VAL A 187 14.35 -1.82 -13.69
N ARG A 188 14.77 -2.86 -12.97
CA ARG A 188 16.17 -3.14 -12.66
C ARG A 188 16.52 -4.59 -12.98
#